data_AF-A0A520GZ57-F1
#
_entry.id   AF-A0A520GZ57-F1
#
_cell.length_a   1.000
_cell.length_b   1.000
_cell.length_c   1.000
_cell.angle_alpha   90.00
_cell.angle_beta   90.00
_cell.angle_gamma   90.00
#
_symmetry.space_group_name_H-M   'P 1'
#
loop_
_entity.id
_entity.type
_entity.pdbx_description
1 polymer ?
#
loop_
_entity_poly.entity_id
_entity_poly.type
_entity_poly.pdbx_seq_one_letter_code
_entity_poly.pdbx_strand_id
1 'polypeptide(L)'
;MPAQAEAFSFTRRPVALGAMLAAALCVAGCGGGGDDDDAPPRQAMTCAQLNGMTVAAGSIGLATTGAVVTSATVVPAAGSGATAVGEYCRVLGDIRPVDTRAQSIKFQLNLPTAWNGKAMMFGGGGYNGTLATGAGNVPAGPADK
;
A
#
# COMPACT_ATOMS: atom_id res chain seq x y z
N MET A 1 -27.70 7.38 29.49
CA MET A 1 -27.36 8.16 30.70
C MET A 1 -27.33 7.19 31.88
N PRO A 2 -26.29 7.11 32.72
CA PRO A 2 -25.02 7.85 32.73
C PRO A 2 -23.79 6.97 32.45
N ALA A 3 -22.76 7.66 31.93
CA ALA A 3 -21.39 7.19 31.82
C ALA A 3 -20.68 7.33 33.17
N GLN A 4 -19.85 6.34 33.53
CA GLN A 4 -18.93 6.46 34.67
C GLN A 4 -17.57 6.87 34.12
N ALA A 5 -17.10 8.04 34.55
CA ALA A 5 -15.83 8.64 34.21
C ALA A 5 -14.80 8.28 35.28
N GLU A 6 -13.69 7.66 34.90
CA GLU A 6 -12.56 7.43 35.80
C GLU A 6 -11.59 8.61 35.73
N ALA A 7 -11.54 9.37 36.83
CA ALA A 7 -10.62 10.47 37.03
C ALA A 7 -9.26 9.94 37.50
N PHE A 8 -8.23 10.06 36.66
CA PHE A 8 -6.85 9.82 37.07
C PHE A 8 -6.35 10.99 37.93
N SER A 9 -6.20 10.75 39.23
CA SER A 9 -5.50 11.66 40.15
C SER A 9 -4.00 11.51 40.02
N PHE A 10 -3.30 12.58 39.61
CA PHE A 10 -1.85 12.70 39.74
C PHE A 10 -1.51 13.46 41.02
N THR A 11 -1.05 12.74 42.05
CA THR A 11 -0.50 13.36 43.27
C THR A 11 1.01 13.58 43.09
N ARG A 12 1.45 14.83 43.08
CA ARG A 12 2.88 15.21 43.11
C ARG A 12 3.46 14.93 44.51
N ARG A 13 4.55 14.18 44.59
CA ARG A 13 5.38 14.07 45.82
C ARG A 13 6.73 14.76 45.61
N PRO A 14 7.24 15.49 46.61
CA PRO A 14 8.48 16.25 46.50
C PRO A 14 9.68 15.32 46.60
N VAL A 15 10.65 15.50 45.70
CA VAL A 15 11.93 14.75 45.70
C VAL A 15 12.91 15.50 46.59
N ALA A 16 13.39 14.83 47.64
CA ALA A 16 14.42 15.33 48.53
C ALA A 16 15.81 15.19 47.86
N LEU A 17 16.59 16.26 47.97
CA LEU A 17 17.99 16.35 47.57
C LEU A 17 18.84 15.44 48.49
N GLY A 18 19.48 14.44 47.91
CA GLY A 18 20.47 13.60 48.58
C GLY A 18 21.62 13.31 47.63
N ALA A 19 22.72 14.02 47.81
CA ALA A 19 23.97 13.84 47.08
C ALA A 19 24.68 12.57 47.56
N MET A 20 25.04 11.66 46.66
CA MET A 20 26.08 10.67 46.92
C MET A 20 26.74 10.17 45.63
N LEU A 21 28.05 10.46 45.58
CA LEU A 21 29.16 9.66 45.06
C LEU A 21 29.16 9.17 43.60
N ALA A 22 30.22 9.61 42.92
CA ALA A 22 30.63 9.25 41.57
C ALA A 22 30.68 7.74 41.31
N ALA A 23 30.00 7.31 40.26
CA ALA A 23 30.29 6.09 39.52
C ALA A 23 30.34 6.46 38.03
N ALA A 24 31.55 6.51 37.49
CA ALA A 24 31.79 6.61 36.05
C ALA A 24 31.53 5.23 35.43
N LEU A 25 30.35 5.02 34.87
CA LEU A 25 30.06 3.89 33.99
C LEU A 25 29.24 4.36 32.78
N CYS A 26 29.91 4.33 31.62
CA CYS A 26 29.39 4.13 30.27
C CYS A 26 28.03 4.74 29.93
N VAL A 27 28.05 5.83 29.14
CA VAL A 27 26.92 6.18 28.28
C VAL A 27 26.77 5.07 27.24
N ALA A 28 25.99 4.05 27.55
CA ALA A 28 25.36 3.22 26.53
C ALA A 28 24.24 4.09 25.94
N GLY A 29 24.53 4.72 24.81
CA GLY A 29 23.51 5.40 24.02
C GLY A 29 22.38 4.43 23.72
N CYS A 30 21.16 4.77 24.14
CA CYS A 30 19.96 4.11 23.66
C CYS A 30 19.72 4.61 22.22
N GLY A 31 20.51 4.09 21.29
CA GLY A 31 20.21 4.16 19.87
C GLY A 31 19.17 3.09 19.59
N GLY A 32 17.90 3.49 19.53
CA GLY A 32 16.83 2.65 18.97
C GLY A 32 17.04 2.52 17.46
N GLY A 33 18.02 1.72 17.06
CA GLY A 33 18.15 1.21 15.70
C GLY A 33 17.32 -0.04 15.60
N GLY A 34 16.05 0.11 15.20
CA GLY A 34 15.30 -1.02 14.64
C GLY A 34 15.87 -1.30 13.27
N ASP A 35 16.97 -2.05 13.21
CA ASP A 35 17.48 -2.65 11.97
C ASP A 35 16.52 -3.79 11.58
N ASP A 36 15.34 -3.43 11.06
CA ASP A 36 14.47 -4.34 10.32
C ASP A 36 15.01 -4.52 8.88
N ASP A 37 16.29 -4.87 8.73
CA ASP A 37 16.99 -4.99 7.44
C ASP A 37 17.48 -6.42 7.14
N ASP A 38 16.98 -7.43 7.86
CA ASP A 38 17.20 -8.86 7.53
C ASP A 38 15.95 -9.49 6.88
N ALA A 39 15.26 -8.74 6.02
CA ALA A 39 14.28 -9.35 5.14
C ALA A 39 15.03 -10.00 3.96
N PRO A 40 14.86 -11.32 3.71
CA PRO A 40 15.51 -11.97 2.58
C PRO A 40 15.16 -11.24 1.28
N PRO A 41 16.11 -11.17 0.31
CA PRO A 41 15.90 -10.44 -0.93
C PRO A 41 14.63 -10.94 -1.62
N ARG A 42 13.66 -10.04 -1.79
CA ARG A 42 12.41 -10.38 -2.48
C ARG A 42 12.70 -10.58 -3.95
N GLN A 43 12.62 -11.82 -4.40
CA GLN A 43 12.75 -12.15 -5.81
C GLN A 43 11.52 -11.60 -6.57
N ALA A 44 11.77 -10.90 -7.68
CA ALA A 44 10.68 -10.40 -8.52
C ALA A 44 9.88 -11.57 -9.10
N MET A 45 8.56 -11.51 -8.93
CA MET A 45 7.65 -12.50 -9.52
C MET A 45 7.47 -12.22 -11.01
N THR A 46 7.39 -13.26 -11.82
CA THR A 46 6.97 -13.14 -13.22
C THR A 46 5.49 -12.81 -13.32
N CYS A 47 5.06 -12.25 -14.46
CA CYS A 47 3.66 -11.91 -14.67
C CYS A 47 2.71 -13.10 -14.45
N ALA A 48 3.07 -14.28 -14.95
CA ALA A 48 2.26 -15.48 -14.80
C ALA A 48 2.11 -15.94 -13.34
N GLN A 49 3.13 -15.72 -12.50
CA GLN A 49 3.09 -16.08 -11.08
C GLN A 49 2.16 -15.18 -10.26
N LEU A 50 1.74 -14.03 -10.79
CA LEU A 50 0.77 -13.18 -10.13
C LEU A 50 -0.65 -13.75 -10.25
N ASN A 51 -0.94 -14.61 -11.24
CA ASN A 51 -2.27 -15.11 -11.45
C ASN A 51 -2.75 -15.96 -10.26
N GLY A 52 -3.90 -15.62 -9.68
CA GLY A 52 -4.42 -16.27 -8.47
C GLY A 52 -3.77 -15.84 -7.16
N MET A 53 -2.80 -14.91 -7.20
CA MET A 53 -2.17 -14.39 -5.98
C MET A 53 -3.21 -13.75 -5.06
N THR A 54 -3.19 -14.13 -3.78
CA THR A 54 -4.05 -13.56 -2.75
C THR A 54 -3.31 -12.51 -1.94
N VAL A 55 -3.98 -11.40 -1.63
CA VAL A 55 -3.49 -10.37 -0.71
C VAL A 55 -4.31 -10.47 0.58
N ALA A 56 -3.62 -10.66 1.71
CA ALA A 56 -4.26 -10.73 3.01
C ALA A 56 -4.94 -9.39 3.36
N ALA A 57 -6.07 -9.46 4.07
CA ALA A 57 -6.82 -8.26 4.49
C ALA A 57 -5.94 -7.26 5.25
N GLY A 58 -5.08 -7.75 6.15
CA GLY A 58 -4.18 -6.90 6.94
C GLY A 58 -3.08 -6.20 6.13
N SER A 59 -2.83 -6.61 4.89
CA SER A 59 -1.91 -5.92 3.97
C SER A 59 -2.57 -4.75 3.22
N ILE A 60 -3.88 -4.57 3.38
CA ILE A 60 -4.64 -3.47 2.78
C ILE A 60 -5.03 -2.52 3.91
N GLY A 61 -4.63 -1.25 3.79
CA GLY A 61 -4.81 -0.26 4.87
C GLY A 61 -6.27 0.10 5.19
N LEU A 62 -7.22 -0.32 4.35
CA LEU A 62 -8.66 -0.14 4.57
C LEU A 62 -9.34 -1.48 4.84
N ALA A 63 -10.46 -1.43 5.57
CA ALA A 63 -11.21 -2.62 5.93
C ALA A 63 -11.70 -3.38 4.68
N THR A 64 -11.23 -4.62 4.54
CA THR A 64 -11.57 -5.54 3.45
C THR A 64 -11.53 -6.97 3.98
N THR A 65 -11.96 -7.94 3.18
CA THR A 65 -11.71 -9.38 3.45
C THR A 65 -10.55 -9.91 2.60
N GLY A 66 -9.65 -9.03 2.16
CA GLY A 66 -8.51 -9.34 1.30
C GLY A 66 -8.82 -9.19 -0.19
N ALA A 67 -7.83 -9.45 -1.03
CA ALA A 67 -7.93 -9.36 -2.48
C ALA A 67 -7.39 -10.60 -3.18
N VAL A 68 -7.74 -10.76 -4.45
CA VAL A 68 -7.23 -11.82 -5.31
C VAL A 68 -6.95 -11.26 -6.70
N VAL A 69 -5.82 -11.67 -7.29
CA VAL A 69 -5.54 -11.45 -8.71
C VAL A 69 -6.33 -12.49 -9.50
N THR A 70 -7.25 -12.03 -10.35
CA THR A 70 -8.13 -12.86 -11.16
C THR A 70 -7.53 -13.19 -12.53
N SER A 71 -6.61 -12.34 -13.02
CA SER A 71 -5.89 -12.57 -14.27
C SER A 71 -4.56 -11.81 -14.25
N ALA A 72 -3.49 -12.42 -14.77
CA ALA A 72 -2.24 -11.74 -15.05
C ALA A 72 -1.69 -12.19 -16.41
N THR A 73 -1.53 -11.24 -17.34
CA THR A 73 -1.13 -11.54 -18.72
C THR A 73 -0.11 -10.52 -19.22
N VAL A 74 0.95 -10.98 -19.88
CA VAL A 74 1.88 -10.09 -20.58
C VAL A 74 1.18 -9.49 -21.79
N VAL A 75 1.28 -8.17 -21.93
CA VAL A 75 0.79 -7.40 -23.08
C VAL A 75 2.00 -6.86 -23.81
N PRO A 76 2.21 -7.19 -25.10
CA PRO A 76 3.34 -6.70 -25.86
C PRO A 76 3.25 -5.19 -26.06
N ALA A 77 4.41 -4.56 -26.30
CA ALA A 77 4.45 -3.15 -26.67
C ALA A 77 3.61 -2.88 -27.93
N ALA A 78 2.91 -1.75 -27.96
CA ALA A 78 2.01 -1.38 -29.04
C ALA A 78 1.89 0.14 -29.19
N GLY A 79 1.28 0.57 -30.30
CA GLY A 79 1.05 1.99 -30.59
C GLY A 79 2.28 2.71 -31.14
N SER A 80 2.14 4.02 -31.35
CA SER A 80 3.21 4.89 -31.85
C SER A 80 3.03 6.33 -31.34
N GLY A 81 4.12 7.11 -31.34
CA GLY A 81 4.12 8.50 -30.87
C GLY A 81 3.55 8.65 -29.46
N ALA A 82 2.61 9.58 -29.27
CA ALA A 82 1.95 9.84 -28.00
C ALA A 82 1.08 8.69 -27.47
N THR A 83 0.78 7.69 -28.30
CA THR A 83 -0.02 6.50 -27.92
C THR A 83 0.83 5.26 -27.70
N ALA A 84 2.17 5.38 -27.78
CA ALA A 84 3.07 4.27 -27.58
C ALA A 84 3.00 3.80 -26.12
N VAL A 85 2.74 2.51 -25.94
CA VAL A 85 2.76 1.84 -24.64
C VAL A 85 3.80 0.72 -24.72
N GLY A 86 4.74 0.71 -23.77
CA GLY A 86 5.73 -0.34 -23.65
C GLY A 86 5.10 -1.70 -23.28
N GLU A 87 5.90 -2.76 -23.26
CA GLU A 87 5.43 -4.06 -22.74
C GLU A 87 5.13 -3.97 -21.24
N TYR A 88 4.04 -4.58 -20.80
CA TYR A 88 3.66 -4.62 -19.39
C TYR A 88 2.92 -5.91 -19.03
N CYS A 89 2.98 -6.28 -17.76
CA CYS A 89 2.07 -7.26 -17.18
C CYS A 89 0.75 -6.57 -16.82
N ARG A 90 -0.33 -6.94 -17.51
CA ARG A 90 -1.68 -6.55 -17.15
C ARG A 90 -2.21 -7.47 -16.07
N VAL A 91 -2.49 -6.89 -14.90
CA VAL A 91 -3.04 -7.60 -13.74
C VAL A 91 -4.45 -7.11 -13.49
N LEU A 92 -5.42 -8.02 -13.46
CA LEU A 92 -6.78 -7.76 -13.03
C LEU A 92 -7.00 -8.42 -11.67
N GLY A 93 -7.75 -7.77 -10.80
CA GLY A 93 -8.07 -8.35 -9.51
C GLY A 93 -9.31 -7.77 -8.86
N ASP A 94 -9.70 -8.45 -7.79
CA ASP A 94 -10.89 -8.14 -7.00
C ASP A 94 -10.48 -7.93 -5.54
N ILE A 95 -10.81 -6.77 -4.98
CA ILE A 95 -10.75 -6.52 -3.54
C ILE A 95 -12.13 -6.82 -2.96
N ARG A 96 -12.18 -7.73 -1.99
CA ARG A 96 -13.44 -8.20 -1.42
C ARG A 96 -13.91 -7.27 -0.29
N PRO A 97 -15.18 -6.84 -0.31
CA PRO A 97 -15.74 -5.96 0.70
C PRO A 97 -15.85 -6.65 2.06
N VAL A 98 -16.14 -5.84 3.08
CA VAL A 98 -16.52 -6.34 4.42
C VAL A 98 -17.95 -6.90 4.41
N ASP A 99 -18.91 -6.21 3.78
CA ASP A 99 -20.27 -6.76 3.56
C ASP A 99 -20.24 -7.74 2.40
N THR A 100 -20.48 -9.02 2.68
CA THR A 100 -20.46 -10.10 1.67
C THR A 100 -21.57 -10.00 0.62
N ARG A 101 -22.56 -9.13 0.82
CA ARG A 101 -23.62 -8.85 -0.17
C ARG A 101 -23.24 -7.71 -1.12
N ALA A 102 -22.18 -6.95 -0.80
CA ALA A 102 -21.67 -5.93 -1.69
C ALA A 102 -20.82 -6.55 -2.80
N GLN A 103 -20.67 -5.81 -3.91
CA GLN A 103 -19.83 -6.23 -5.02
C GLN A 103 -18.35 -6.00 -4.70
N SER A 104 -17.48 -6.86 -5.24
CA SER A 104 -16.03 -6.66 -5.19
C SER A 104 -15.61 -5.38 -5.92
N ILE A 105 -14.61 -4.69 -5.37
CA ILE A 105 -13.95 -3.58 -6.06
C ILE A 105 -12.98 -4.18 -7.06
N LYS A 106 -13.24 -3.95 -8.35
CA LYS A 106 -12.39 -4.43 -9.44
C LYS A 106 -11.26 -3.44 -9.67
N PHE A 107 -10.05 -3.93 -9.90
CA PHE A 107 -8.89 -3.11 -10.24
C PHE A 107 -8.12 -3.70 -11.41
N GLN A 108 -7.37 -2.81 -12.09
CA GLN A 108 -6.36 -3.17 -13.06
C GLN A 108 -5.04 -2.49 -12.70
N LEU A 109 -3.94 -3.24 -12.77
CA LEU A 109 -2.58 -2.70 -12.75
C LEU A 109 -1.89 -3.02 -14.07
N ASN A 110 -1.13 -2.06 -14.57
CA ASN A 110 -0.23 -2.25 -15.70
C ASN A 110 1.19 -2.13 -15.16
N LEU A 111 1.87 -3.26 -14.94
CA LEU A 111 3.22 -3.30 -14.37
C LEU A 111 4.24 -3.36 -15.53
N PRO A 112 4.93 -2.26 -15.88
CA PRO A 112 5.82 -2.25 -17.03
C PRO A 112 7.03 -3.15 -16.81
N THR A 113 7.45 -3.88 -17.85
CA THR A 113 8.68 -4.69 -17.79
C THR A 113 9.90 -3.81 -17.51
N ALA A 114 9.91 -2.60 -18.08
CA ALA A 114 10.89 -1.55 -17.78
C ALA A 114 10.26 -0.49 -16.85
N TRP A 115 10.36 -0.70 -15.54
CA TRP A 115 9.78 0.20 -14.55
C TRP A 115 10.72 1.36 -14.21
N ASN A 116 10.18 2.58 -14.23
CA ASN A 116 10.91 3.81 -13.90
C ASN A 116 10.85 4.17 -12.39
N GLY A 117 10.39 3.25 -11.54
CA GLY A 117 10.28 3.46 -10.09
C GLY A 117 9.11 4.33 -9.64
N LYS A 118 8.18 4.69 -10.53
CA LYS A 118 7.01 5.53 -10.20
C LYS A 118 5.71 4.74 -10.28
N ALA A 119 4.75 5.09 -9.43
CA ALA A 119 3.39 4.58 -9.49
C ALA A 119 2.43 5.72 -9.82
N MET A 120 1.37 5.40 -10.58
CA MET A 120 0.29 6.32 -10.90
C MET A 120 -1.03 5.59 -10.71
N MET A 121 -1.98 6.25 -10.04
CA MET A 121 -3.34 5.76 -9.89
C MET A 121 -4.29 6.67 -10.67
N PHE A 122 -5.10 6.06 -11.53
CA PHE A 122 -6.15 6.76 -12.24
C PHE A 122 -7.41 6.80 -11.39
N GLY A 123 -8.01 8.00 -11.26
CA GLY A 123 -9.32 8.15 -10.68
C GLY A 123 -10.43 7.65 -11.61
N GLY A 124 -11.64 7.62 -11.07
CA GLY A 124 -12.86 7.41 -11.85
C GLY A 124 -13.56 8.71 -12.22
N GLY A 125 -14.83 8.63 -12.61
CA GLY A 125 -15.65 9.77 -12.99
C GLY A 125 -17.15 9.45 -12.90
N GLY A 126 -17.98 10.47 -12.67
CA GLY A 126 -19.42 10.30 -12.44
C GLY A 126 -19.71 9.37 -11.26
N TYR A 127 -20.52 8.34 -11.50
CA TYR A 127 -20.84 7.29 -10.51
C TYR A 127 -19.94 6.04 -10.62
N ASN A 128 -18.82 6.14 -11.36
CA ASN A 128 -17.94 5.01 -11.67
C ASN A 128 -18.71 3.87 -12.37
N GLY A 129 -18.36 2.60 -12.09
CA GLY A 129 -18.99 1.42 -12.69
C GLY A 129 -18.25 0.85 -13.91
N THR A 130 -17.25 1.56 -14.42
CA THR A 130 -16.34 1.09 -15.47
C THR A 130 -14.90 1.18 -15.00
N LEU A 131 -14.11 0.16 -15.32
CA LEU A 131 -12.70 0.12 -14.97
C LEU A 131 -11.88 0.95 -15.97
N ALA A 132 -11.17 1.97 -15.47
CA ALA A 132 -10.19 2.70 -16.28
C ALA A 132 -8.95 1.81 -16.47
N THR A 133 -8.57 1.56 -17.72
CA THR A 133 -7.51 0.60 -18.05
C THR A 133 -6.10 1.17 -17.92
N GLY A 134 -5.95 2.49 -17.78
CA GLY A 134 -4.64 3.15 -17.58
C GLY A 134 -3.64 2.97 -18.74
N ALA A 135 -4.12 2.63 -19.94
CA ALA A 135 -3.29 2.42 -21.14
C ALA A 135 -3.41 3.56 -22.18
N GLY A 136 -4.10 4.65 -21.83
CA GLY A 136 -4.29 5.82 -22.70
C GLY A 136 -4.43 7.10 -21.88
N ASN A 137 -4.66 8.21 -22.57
CA ASN A 137 -4.84 9.50 -21.90
C ASN A 137 -6.06 9.46 -20.97
N VAL A 138 -5.94 10.12 -19.82
CA VAL A 138 -7.05 10.31 -18.89
C VAL A 138 -8.17 11.03 -19.68
N PRO A 139 -9.42 10.53 -19.70
CA PRO A 139 -10.51 11.14 -20.48
C PRO A 139 -10.81 12.62 -20.14
N ALA A 140 -10.28 13.14 -19.03
CA ALA A 140 -10.39 14.53 -18.59
C ALA A 140 -9.04 15.28 -18.53
N GLY A 141 -7.98 14.71 -19.10
CA GLY A 141 -6.67 15.37 -19.25
C GLY A 141 -6.55 16.05 -20.62
N PRO A 142 -5.63 17.02 -20.79
CA PRO A 142 -5.30 17.56 -22.12
C PRO A 142 -4.94 16.41 -23.07
N ALA A 143 -5.47 16.43 -24.30
CA ALA A 143 -5.30 15.32 -25.24
C ALA A 143 -3.89 15.30 -25.88
N ASP A 144 -3.09 16.33 -25.64
CA ASP A 144 -1.97 16.71 -26.49
C ASP A 144 -1.12 17.80 -25.80
N LYS A 145 -0.22 17.35 -24.91
CA LYS A 145 0.91 18.12 -24.41
C LYS A 145 2.16 17.24 -24.43
#